data_AF-A0A2V8HW55-F1
#
_entry.id   AF-A0A2V8HW55-F1
#
_cell.length_a   1.000
_cell.length_b   1.000
_cell.length_c   1.000
_cell.angle_alpha   90.00
_cell.angle_beta   90.00
_cell.angle_gamma   90.00
#
_symmetry.space_group_name_H-M   'P 1'
#
loop_
_entity.id
_entity.type
_entity.pdbx_description
1 polymer ?
#
loop_
_entity_poly.entity_id
_entity_poly.type
_entity_poly.pdbx_seq_one_letter_code
_entity_poly.pdbx_strand_id
1 'polypeptide(L)'
;MVMRLLAAAAMVMLPPAASAQQQPATPRDQPVVITSGEGVVKAAPDRAWITISAESRAPSPREAQRKNAEAMKPVQDRLRAAGI
;
A
#
# COMPACT_ATOMS: atom_id res chain seq x y z
N MET A 1 -37.70 70.71 28.98
CA MET A 1 -36.58 70.08 29.70
C MET A 1 -36.59 68.54 29.65
N VAL A 2 -37.73 67.89 29.42
CA VAL A 2 -37.83 66.41 29.26
C VAL A 2 -37.32 65.93 27.89
N MET A 3 -37.52 66.69 26.81
CA MET A 3 -37.10 66.30 25.45
C MET A 3 -35.57 66.33 25.21
N ARG A 4 -34.81 67.11 26.00
CA ARG A 4 -33.34 67.17 25.91
C ARG A 4 -32.65 66.01 26.64
N LEU A 5 -33.32 65.36 27.58
CA LEU A 5 -32.81 64.19 28.33
C LEU A 5 -32.98 62.88 27.54
N LEU A 6 -33.99 62.78 26.68
CA LEU A 6 -34.19 61.62 25.80
C LEU A 6 -33.14 61.50 24.68
N ALA A 7 -32.60 62.62 24.20
CA ALA A 7 -31.56 62.61 23.16
C ALA A 7 -30.19 62.11 23.68
N ALA A 8 -29.91 62.28 24.98
CA ALA A 8 -28.66 61.81 25.59
C ALA A 8 -28.68 60.30 25.91
N ALA A 9 -29.85 59.70 26.08
CA ALA A 9 -29.99 58.27 26.36
C ALA A 9 -29.82 57.38 25.11
N ALA A 10 -30.01 57.93 23.91
CA ALA A 10 -29.86 57.19 22.65
C ALA A 10 -28.39 57.03 22.18
N MET A 11 -27.45 57.76 22.79
CA MET A 11 -26.04 57.78 22.37
C MET A 11 -25.19 56.65 23.00
N VAL A 12 -25.77 55.83 23.87
CA VAL A 12 -25.08 54.74 24.59
C VAL A 12 -25.24 53.37 23.90
N MET A 13 -26.04 53.28 22.83
CA MET A 13 -26.28 52.05 22.06
C MET A 13 -25.49 52.02 20.73
N LEU A 14 -24.24 52.50 20.73
CA LEU A 14 -23.32 52.22 19.62
C LEU A 14 -22.60 50.90 19.92
N PRO A 15 -22.82 49.81 19.16
CA PRO A 15 -22.05 48.58 19.35
C PRO A 15 -20.56 48.86 19.07
N PRO A 16 -19.63 48.33 19.88
CA PRO A 16 -18.21 48.48 19.59
C PRO A 16 -17.90 47.84 18.24
N ALA A 17 -17.16 48.58 17.39
CA ALA A 17 -16.69 48.10 16.11
C ALA A 17 -16.01 46.74 16.27
N ALA A 18 -16.52 45.73 15.56
CA ALA A 18 -15.93 44.41 15.51
C ALA A 18 -14.45 44.53 15.11
N SER A 19 -13.55 44.22 16.04
CA SER A 19 -12.13 44.09 15.73
C SER A 19 -11.97 42.84 14.86
N ALA A 20 -11.64 43.01 13.59
CA ALA A 20 -11.30 41.90 12.70
C ALA A 20 -10.08 41.17 13.28
N GLN A 21 -10.26 39.93 13.75
CA GLN A 21 -9.15 39.09 14.16
C GLN A 21 -8.36 38.68 12.91
N GLN A 22 -7.10 39.11 12.80
CA GLN A 22 -6.17 38.58 11.80
C GLN A 22 -5.92 37.10 12.12
N GLN A 23 -6.47 36.23 11.29
CA GLN A 23 -6.14 34.81 11.28
C GLN A 23 -4.62 34.69 11.06
N PRO A 24 -3.84 33.99 11.91
CA PRO A 24 -2.43 33.76 11.65
C PRO A 24 -2.31 33.05 10.30
N ALA A 25 -1.57 33.68 9.37
CA ALA A 25 -1.25 33.10 8.09
C ALA A 25 -0.59 31.75 8.37
N THR A 26 -1.29 30.66 8.06
CA THR A 26 -0.66 29.34 8.03
C THR A 26 0.44 29.41 6.97
N PRO A 27 1.62 28.77 7.17
CA PRO A 27 2.71 28.81 6.19
C PRO A 27 2.30 28.09 4.90
N ARG A 28 1.52 28.76 4.06
CA ARG A 28 1.08 28.29 2.74
C ARG A 28 1.81 29.03 1.61
N ASP A 29 2.63 30.02 1.95
CA ASP A 29 3.28 30.94 1.01
C ASP A 29 4.81 30.75 0.91
N GLN A 30 5.37 29.65 1.44
CA GLN A 30 6.79 29.34 1.21
C GLN A 30 6.95 28.70 -0.19
N PRO A 31 7.88 29.18 -1.03
CA PRO A 31 8.17 28.54 -2.31
C PRO A 31 8.64 27.09 -2.09
N VAL A 32 7.88 26.12 -2.62
CA VAL A 32 8.22 24.69 -2.56
C VAL A 32 8.42 24.13 -3.96
N VAL A 33 9.44 23.30 -4.11
CA VAL A 33 9.67 22.52 -5.33
C VAL A 33 9.11 21.13 -5.11
N ILE A 34 8.05 20.78 -5.83
CA ILE A 34 7.45 19.45 -5.80
C ILE A 34 7.92 18.71 -7.05
N THR A 35 8.55 17.56 -6.84
CA THR A 35 8.96 16.68 -7.94
C THR A 35 8.46 15.26 -7.67
N SER A 36 8.08 14.58 -8.74
CA SER A 36 7.79 13.15 -8.74
C SER A 36 8.68 12.49 -9.78
N GLY A 37 9.15 11.28 -9.46
CA GLY A 37 9.95 10.46 -10.36
C GLY A 37 9.44 9.04 -10.34
N GLU A 38 9.45 8.39 -11.49
CA GLU A 38 9.12 6.98 -11.64
C GLU A 38 10.38 6.21 -12.07
N GLY A 39 10.65 5.09 -11.40
CA GLY A 39 11.73 4.18 -11.75
C GLY A 39 11.16 2.82 -12.10
N VAL A 40 11.29 2.41 -13.37
CA VAL A 40 10.89 1.08 -13.83
C VAL A 40 12.15 0.26 -14.09
N VAL A 41 12.27 -0.88 -13.41
CA VAL A 41 13.36 -1.84 -13.64
C VAL A 41 12.76 -3.10 -14.25
N LYS A 42 13.35 -3.56 -15.36
CA LYS A 42 13.00 -4.81 -16.02
C LYS A 42 14.22 -5.72 -16.01
N ALA A 43 14.02 -6.97 -15.62
CA ALA A 43 15.03 -8.01 -15.67
C ALA A 43 14.40 -9.28 -16.25
N ALA A 44 15.18 -10.03 -17.03
CA ALA A 44 14.77 -11.36 -17.47
C ALA A 44 14.87 -12.34 -16.28
N PRO A 45 13.93 -13.30 -16.13
CA PRO A 45 14.06 -14.34 -15.13
C PRO A 45 15.30 -15.20 -15.38
N ASP A 46 16.05 -15.50 -14.32
CA ASP A 46 17.31 -16.25 -14.38
C ASP A 46 17.22 -17.64 -13.73
N ARG A 47 16.06 -17.98 -13.15
CA ARG A 47 15.82 -19.23 -12.42
C ARG A 47 14.46 -19.81 -12.75
N ALA A 48 14.39 -21.13 -12.73
CA ALA A 48 13.15 -21.89 -12.86
C ALA A 48 13.04 -22.89 -11.69
N TRP A 49 11.81 -23.08 -11.22
CA TRP A 49 11.47 -24.13 -10.26
C TRP A 49 10.62 -25.17 -10.98
N ILE A 50 11.07 -26.42 -10.97
CA ILE A 50 10.40 -27.53 -11.65
C ILE A 50 10.05 -28.59 -10.60
N THR A 51 8.76 -28.93 -10.53
CA THR A 51 8.27 -30.01 -9.66
C THR A 51 7.96 -31.23 -10.52
N ILE A 52 8.59 -32.36 -10.22
CA ILE A 52 8.37 -33.63 -10.91
C ILE A 52 7.77 -34.62 -9.92
N SER A 53 6.72 -35.32 -10.34
CA SER A 53 6.03 -36.31 -9.52
C SER A 53 5.81 -37.60 -10.32
N ALA A 54 5.97 -38.76 -9.68
CA ALA A 54 5.50 -40.01 -10.22
C ALA A 54 4.23 -40.44 -9.49
N GLU A 55 3.26 -40.87 -10.28
CA GLU A 55 2.01 -41.46 -9.80
C GLU A 55 1.89 -42.88 -10.35
N SER A 56 1.50 -43.79 -9.47
CA SER A 56 1.28 -45.20 -9.76
C SER A 56 0.12 -45.70 -8.93
N ARG A 57 -0.58 -46.67 -9.49
CA ARG A 57 -1.78 -47.27 -8.90
C ARG A 57 -1.50 -48.73 -8.56
N ALA A 58 -2.01 -49.18 -7.42
CA ALA A 58 -1.98 -50.58 -7.01
C ALA A 58 -3.19 -50.89 -6.13
N PRO A 59 -3.58 -52.17 -6.00
CA PRO A 59 -4.72 -52.57 -5.16
C PRO A 59 -4.56 -52.26 -3.66
N SER A 60 -3.33 -52.12 -3.16
CA SER A 60 -3.06 -51.73 -1.78
C SER A 60 -2.19 -50.47 -1.69
N PRO A 61 -2.36 -49.62 -0.65
CA PRO A 61 -1.56 -48.41 -0.47
C PRO A 61 -0.05 -48.68 -0.40
N ARG A 62 0.34 -49.78 0.27
CA ARG A 62 1.75 -50.18 0.41
C ARG A 62 2.39 -50.45 -0.95
N GLU A 63 1.68 -51.16 -1.82
CA GLU A 63 2.20 -51.45 -3.16
C GLU A 63 2.23 -50.22 -4.05
N ALA A 64 1.25 -49.32 -3.93
CA ALA A 64 1.24 -48.06 -4.67
C ALA A 64 2.44 -47.18 -4.28
N GLN A 65 2.76 -47.11 -2.98
CA GLN A 65 3.93 -46.38 -2.50
C GLN A 65 5.23 -47.00 -3.03
N ARG A 66 5.37 -48.33 -2.97
CA ARG A 66 6.54 -49.04 -3.50
C ARG A 66 6.72 -48.75 -4.99
N LYS A 67 5.67 -48.91 -5.79
CA LYS A 67 5.69 -48.67 -7.24
C LYS A 67 6.01 -47.20 -7.56
N ASN A 68 5.50 -46.24 -6.79
CA ASN A 68 5.84 -44.82 -6.94
C ASN A 68 7.33 -44.57 -6.74
N ALA A 69 7.90 -45.12 -5.67
CA ALA A 69 9.32 -44.96 -5.38
C ALA A 69 10.20 -45.60 -6.47
N GLU A 70 9.82 -46.79 -6.94
CA GLU A 70 10.48 -47.48 -8.05
C GLU A 70 10.39 -46.67 -9.36
N ALA A 71 9.23 -46.07 -9.65
CA ALA A 71 9.03 -45.24 -10.84
C ALA A 71 9.82 -43.93 -10.80
N MET A 72 10.04 -43.33 -9.62
CA MET A 72 10.85 -42.12 -9.48
C MET A 72 12.36 -42.36 -9.65
N LYS A 73 12.85 -43.56 -9.36
CA LYS A 73 14.27 -43.89 -9.44
C LYS A 73 14.90 -43.59 -10.81
N PRO A 74 14.38 -44.11 -11.95
CA PRO A 74 14.96 -43.82 -13.26
C PRO A 74 14.85 -42.34 -13.65
N VAL A 75 13.84 -41.62 -13.14
CA VAL A 75 13.72 -40.17 -13.34
C VAL A 75 14.87 -39.45 -12.67
N GLN A 76 15.13 -39.73 -11.38
CA GLN A 76 16.23 -39.14 -10.64
C GLN A 76 17.59 -39.49 -11.25
N ASP A 77 17.78 -40.73 -11.68
CA ASP A 77 19.02 -41.18 -12.32
C ASP A 77 19.29 -40.41 -13.63
N ARG A 78 18.25 -40.18 -14.44
CA ARG A 78 18.38 -39.39 -15.67
C ARG A 78 18.64 -37.91 -15.42
N LEU A 79 17.97 -37.30 -14.42
CA LEU A 79 18.22 -35.91 -14.06
C LEU A 79 19.68 -35.71 -13.63
N ARG A 80 20.17 -36.60 -12.76
CA ARG A 80 21.57 -36.60 -12.33
C ARG A 80 22.52 -36.78 -13.51
N ALA A 81 22.24 -37.71 -14.42
CA ALA A 81 23.05 -37.93 -15.62
C ALA A 81 23.03 -36.73 -16.58
N ALA A 82 21.96 -35.94 -16.60
CA ALA A 82 21.84 -34.71 -17.37
C ALA A 82 22.50 -33.49 -16.70
N GLY A 83 23.03 -33.65 -15.48
CA GLY A 83 23.66 -32.57 -14.72
C GLY A 83 22.69 -31.65 -13.98
N ILE A 84 21.47 -32.14 -13.72
CA ILE A 84 20.44 -31.48 -12.90
C ILE A 84 20.50 -32.00 -11.46
#